data_AF-A0A5A8DEE5-F1
#
_entry.id   AF-A0A5A8DEE5-F1
#
_cell.length_a   1.000
_cell.length_b   1.000
_cell.length_c   1.000
_cell.angle_alpha   90.00
_cell.angle_beta   90.00
_cell.angle_gamma   90.00
#
_symmetry.space_group_name_H-M   'P 1'
#
loop_
_entity.id
_entity.type
_entity.pdbx_description
1 polymer ?
#
loop_
_entity_poly.entity_id
_entity_poly.type
_entity_poly.pdbx_seq_one_letter_code
_entity_poly.pdbx_strand_id
1 'polypeptide(L)'
;MELNGTVSVDGQSGRAHTSSYSPASGGGAGGSLLVVASRLSGTGTLSADGGAGADGYGSDDSNGGSGGRIAIHAYETSRGVSFTGAVRARAGAAYGSWGAQAAAGTVYWCDGRASESEAALEGEANVHRCGVRRLELDNSDRVLTPYFTQLQLPAWRRLVEVDELHLGSGVQLAVPGPPVFDPVAMPLNRTAVVLGNVTGVGSGTSALHALAGTTVSLAGLRPGCDESARTGSGFARARSSGSCP
;
A
#
# COMPACT_ATOMS: atom_id res chain seq x y z
N MET A 1 0.95 16.39 18.25
CA MET A 1 -0.48 16.12 18.01
C MET A 1 -0.88 14.96 18.90
N GLU A 2 -1.83 15.18 19.80
CA GLU A 2 -2.50 14.09 20.52
C GLU A 2 -3.82 13.78 19.81
N LEU A 3 -3.99 12.54 19.38
CA LEU A 3 -5.17 12.05 18.67
C LEU A 3 -5.82 10.92 19.46
N ASN A 4 -6.93 11.25 20.13
CA ASN A 4 -7.77 10.27 20.83
C ASN A 4 -9.14 10.07 20.14
N GLY A 5 -9.45 10.92 19.15
CA GLY A 5 -10.68 10.84 18.35
C GLY A 5 -10.45 10.18 16.98
N THR A 6 -11.40 10.40 16.07
CA THR A 6 -11.34 9.87 14.69
C THR A 6 -11.14 11.00 13.69
N VAL A 7 -10.17 10.83 12.79
CA VAL A 7 -10.06 11.59 11.54
C VAL A 7 -10.30 10.61 10.40
N SER A 8 -11.29 10.90 9.57
CA SER A 8 -11.72 10.02 8.49
C SER A 8 -11.87 10.78 7.18
N VAL A 9 -11.37 10.17 6.11
CA VAL A 9 -11.68 10.51 4.72
C VAL A 9 -12.27 9.28 4.02
N ASP A 10 -13.04 8.50 4.76
CA ASP A 10 -13.61 7.25 4.24
C ASP A 10 -14.59 7.53 3.09
N GLY A 11 -14.60 6.62 2.12
CA GLY A 11 -15.58 6.63 1.05
C GLY A 11 -16.99 6.35 1.60
N GLN A 12 -17.99 7.01 1.03
CA GLN A 12 -19.38 6.75 1.38
C GLN A 12 -19.82 5.38 0.87
N SER A 13 -20.62 4.66 1.66
CA SER A 13 -21.23 3.42 1.19
C SER A 13 -22.20 3.67 0.06
N GLY A 14 -22.31 2.69 -0.82
CA GLY A 14 -23.32 2.62 -1.85
C GLY A 14 -24.74 2.65 -1.27
N ARG A 15 -25.69 3.04 -2.11
CA ARG A 15 -27.10 3.06 -1.78
C ARG A 15 -27.78 1.86 -2.44
N ALA A 16 -28.52 1.12 -1.62
CA ALA A 16 -29.30 -0.02 -2.08
C ALA A 16 -30.51 0.45 -2.91
N HIS A 17 -30.84 -0.35 -3.92
CA HIS A 17 -31.97 -0.11 -4.83
C HIS A 17 -32.66 -1.45 -5.14
N THR A 18 -33.47 -1.95 -4.20
CA THR A 18 -34.07 -3.30 -4.26
C THR A 18 -35.53 -3.34 -4.69
N SER A 19 -36.22 -2.20 -4.76
CA SER A 19 -37.67 -2.12 -5.02
C SER A 19 -38.04 -1.71 -6.44
N SER A 20 -37.07 -1.32 -7.25
CA SER A 20 -37.22 -0.93 -8.65
C SER A 20 -36.14 -1.68 -9.42
N TYR A 21 -36.42 -2.18 -10.63
CA TYR A 21 -35.41 -2.78 -11.52
C TYR A 21 -34.30 -1.75 -11.80
N SER A 22 -33.32 -1.65 -10.90
CA SER A 22 -32.36 -0.57 -10.85
C SER A 22 -31.10 -1.04 -10.12
N PRO A 23 -29.92 -0.65 -10.63
CA PRO A 23 -28.67 -1.02 -10.00
C PRO A 23 -28.44 -0.28 -8.69
N ALA A 24 -27.79 -0.96 -7.75
CA ALA A 24 -27.23 -0.30 -6.58
C ALA A 24 -26.08 0.62 -6.96
N SER A 25 -25.88 1.69 -6.20
CA SER A 25 -24.68 2.52 -6.40
C SER A 25 -23.46 1.84 -5.76
N GLY A 26 -22.30 1.95 -6.40
CA GLY A 26 -21.03 1.51 -5.80
C GLY A 26 -20.64 2.31 -4.57
N GLY A 27 -19.74 1.75 -3.76
CA GLY A 27 -19.09 2.48 -2.66
C GLY A 27 -18.05 3.48 -3.18
N GLY A 28 -17.98 4.65 -2.55
CA GLY A 28 -16.97 5.66 -2.85
C GLY A 28 -15.56 5.20 -2.45
N ALA A 29 -14.54 5.69 -3.14
CA ALA A 29 -13.14 5.45 -2.77
C ALA A 29 -12.76 6.24 -1.51
N GLY A 30 -11.84 5.69 -0.71
CA GLY A 30 -11.20 6.40 0.39
C GLY A 30 -10.32 7.56 -0.13
N GLY A 31 -10.29 8.66 0.61
CA GLY A 31 -9.51 9.85 0.28
C GLY A 31 -8.02 9.76 0.63
N SER A 32 -7.36 10.92 0.68
CA SER A 32 -5.96 11.03 1.11
C SER A 32 -5.85 11.81 2.42
N LEU A 33 -5.06 11.32 3.37
CA LEU A 33 -4.69 12.00 4.61
C LEU A 33 -3.18 12.23 4.64
N LEU A 34 -2.77 13.46 4.93
CA LEU A 34 -1.40 13.81 5.25
C LEU A 34 -1.35 14.36 6.68
N VAL A 35 -0.58 13.70 7.53
CA VAL A 35 -0.29 14.16 8.88
C VAL A 35 1.16 14.59 8.94
N VAL A 36 1.42 15.84 9.34
CA VAL A 36 2.77 16.34 9.61
C VAL A 36 2.78 16.88 11.04
N ALA A 37 3.58 16.28 11.90
CA ALA A 37 3.67 16.68 13.29
C ALA A 37 5.07 16.43 13.85
N SER A 38 5.49 17.26 14.81
CA SER A 38 6.72 16.98 15.57
C SER A 38 6.61 15.65 16.32
N ARG A 39 5.46 15.39 16.94
CA ARG A 39 5.14 14.14 17.62
C ARG A 39 3.68 13.77 17.38
N LEU A 40 3.37 12.49 17.21
CA LEU A 40 2.01 11.95 17.18
C LEU A 40 1.82 11.03 18.38
N SER A 41 0.77 11.25 19.17
CA SER A 41 0.45 10.41 20.34
C SER A 41 -1.05 10.16 20.48
N GLY A 42 -1.43 9.18 21.31
CA GLY A 42 -2.82 8.84 21.60
C GLY A 42 -3.27 7.50 21.02
N THR A 43 -4.56 7.22 21.13
CA THR A 43 -5.20 5.93 20.80
C THR A 43 -6.29 6.03 19.74
N GLY A 44 -6.43 7.19 19.12
CA GLY A 44 -7.49 7.49 18.15
C GLY A 44 -7.34 6.74 16.82
N THR A 45 -8.16 7.14 15.84
CA THR A 45 -8.19 6.49 14.51
C THR A 45 -7.92 7.50 13.40
N LEU A 46 -7.05 7.11 12.46
CA LEU A 46 -6.90 7.72 11.14
C LEU A 46 -7.44 6.73 10.09
N SER A 47 -8.42 7.14 9.29
CA SER A 47 -9.10 6.24 8.36
C SER A 47 -9.24 6.84 6.96
N ALA A 48 -8.93 6.03 5.96
CA ALA A 48 -9.14 6.29 4.54
C ALA A 48 -9.66 5.02 3.85
N ASP A 49 -10.58 4.32 4.50
CA ASP A 49 -11.22 3.12 3.98
C ASP A 49 -12.17 3.47 2.82
N GLY A 50 -12.31 2.58 1.84
CA GLY A 50 -13.35 2.67 0.83
C GLY A 50 -14.73 2.36 1.41
N GLY A 51 -15.76 2.97 0.84
CA GLY A 51 -17.16 2.72 1.19
C GLY A 51 -17.62 1.35 0.70
N ALA A 52 -18.55 0.72 1.42
CA ALA A 52 -19.10 -0.58 1.01
C ALA A 52 -19.97 -0.45 -0.25
N GLY A 53 -20.05 -1.53 -1.03
CA GLY A 53 -21.10 -1.69 -2.04
C GLY A 53 -22.47 -1.89 -1.40
N ALA A 54 -23.48 -2.11 -2.23
CA ALA A 54 -24.87 -2.20 -1.79
C ALA A 54 -25.70 -3.18 -2.64
N ASP A 55 -26.83 -3.57 -2.07
CA ASP A 55 -27.81 -4.52 -2.62
C ASP A 55 -28.63 -3.90 -3.77
N GLY A 56 -28.56 -4.52 -4.93
CA GLY A 56 -29.33 -4.11 -6.11
C GLY A 56 -30.56 -4.98 -6.34
N TYR A 57 -31.37 -4.64 -7.34
CA TYR A 57 -32.45 -5.52 -7.74
C TYR A 57 -31.90 -6.77 -8.45
N GLY A 58 -32.27 -7.97 -7.97
CA GLY A 58 -31.89 -9.22 -8.61
C GLY A 58 -30.38 -9.48 -8.53
N SER A 59 -29.66 -9.23 -9.61
CA SER A 59 -28.20 -9.41 -9.72
C SER A 59 -27.44 -8.09 -9.87
N ASP A 60 -28.12 -6.94 -9.74
CA ASP A 60 -27.54 -5.62 -10.00
C ASP A 60 -26.84 -5.02 -8.74
N ASP A 61 -26.18 -5.87 -7.97
CA ASP A 61 -25.37 -5.53 -6.81
C ASP A 61 -24.18 -4.64 -7.18
N SER A 62 -23.64 -3.93 -6.19
CA SER A 62 -22.47 -3.07 -6.39
C SER A 62 -21.25 -3.47 -5.56
N ASN A 63 -20.08 -3.10 -6.08
CA ASN A 63 -18.81 -3.27 -5.40
C ASN A 63 -18.51 -2.11 -4.44
N GLY A 64 -17.67 -2.39 -3.45
CA GLY A 64 -17.09 -1.35 -2.59
C GLY A 64 -16.00 -0.54 -3.31
N GLY A 65 -15.72 0.65 -2.79
CA GLY A 65 -14.65 1.51 -3.29
C GLY A 65 -13.26 1.08 -2.83
N SER A 66 -12.22 1.57 -3.49
CA SER A 66 -10.83 1.30 -3.10
C SER A 66 -10.47 1.98 -1.77
N GLY A 67 -9.46 1.44 -1.08
CA GLY A 67 -8.82 2.16 0.01
C GLY A 67 -8.08 3.40 -0.50
N GLY A 68 -7.88 4.35 0.40
CA GLY A 68 -7.23 5.63 0.15
C GLY A 68 -5.74 5.63 0.45
N ARG A 69 -5.18 6.79 0.76
CA ARG A 69 -3.75 6.94 1.10
C ARG A 69 -3.57 7.71 2.39
N ILE A 70 -2.78 7.19 3.30
CA ILE A 70 -2.41 7.90 4.53
C ILE A 70 -0.90 8.04 4.54
N ALA A 71 -0.40 9.27 4.69
CA ALA A 71 1.01 9.55 4.90
C ALA A 71 1.18 10.28 6.22
N ILE A 72 2.05 9.76 7.08
CA ILE A 72 2.31 10.31 8.42
C ILE A 72 3.79 10.65 8.52
N HIS A 73 4.09 11.92 8.70
CA HIS A 73 5.42 12.45 9.00
C HIS A 73 5.45 12.86 10.47
N ALA A 74 6.03 12.01 11.31
CA ALA A 74 6.22 12.23 12.73
C ALA A 74 7.72 12.34 13.02
N TYR A 75 8.20 13.54 13.36
CA TYR A 75 9.63 13.79 13.51
C TYR A 75 10.25 13.17 14.77
N GLU A 76 9.43 12.93 15.79
CA GLU A 76 9.75 12.10 16.95
C GLU A 76 9.14 10.71 16.74
N THR A 77 9.88 9.67 17.14
CA THR A 77 9.41 8.29 17.08
C THR A 77 8.09 8.14 17.83
N SER A 78 7.03 7.89 17.06
CA SER A 78 5.66 8.00 17.52
C SER A 78 4.92 6.66 17.45
N ARG A 79 5.15 5.90 16.38
CA ARG A 79 4.38 4.68 16.09
C ARG A 79 4.68 3.56 17.09
N GLY A 80 3.65 3.00 17.71
CA GLY A 80 3.80 1.89 18.67
C GLY A 80 4.48 2.28 19.99
N VAL A 81 4.89 3.55 20.12
CA VAL A 81 5.51 4.11 21.32
C VAL A 81 4.53 5.07 21.98
N SER A 82 4.23 6.20 21.33
CA SER A 82 3.34 7.22 21.89
C SER A 82 1.98 7.30 21.19
N PHE A 83 1.89 6.80 19.95
CA PHE A 83 0.64 6.54 19.25
C PHE A 83 0.43 5.03 19.08
N THR A 84 -0.62 4.52 19.73
CA THR A 84 -1.05 3.12 19.66
C THR A 84 -2.45 2.99 19.06
N GLY A 85 -2.97 4.08 18.51
CA GLY A 85 -4.21 4.12 17.76
C GLY A 85 -4.13 3.39 16.42
N ALA A 86 -5.26 3.37 15.71
CA ALA A 86 -5.38 2.61 14.47
C ALA A 86 -5.25 3.50 13.23
N VAL A 87 -4.54 3.01 12.21
CA VAL A 87 -4.41 3.67 10.91
C VAL A 87 -4.78 2.68 9.81
N ARG A 88 -5.79 3.00 9.00
CA ARG A 88 -6.39 2.04 8.06
C ARG A 88 -6.72 2.70 6.72
N ALA A 89 -6.45 1.99 5.64
CA ALA A 89 -6.80 2.38 4.28
C ALA A 89 -7.20 1.13 3.48
N ARG A 90 -8.35 0.55 3.79
CA ARG A 90 -8.81 -0.75 3.27
C ARG A 90 -9.81 -0.56 2.14
N ALA A 91 -9.98 -1.57 1.29
CA ALA A 91 -11.07 -1.56 0.32
C ALA A 91 -12.42 -1.71 1.01
N GLY A 92 -13.45 -1.02 0.54
CA GLY A 92 -14.83 -1.23 0.98
C GLY A 92 -15.31 -2.63 0.62
N ALA A 93 -16.17 -3.22 1.46
CA ALA A 93 -16.73 -4.54 1.20
C ALA A 93 -17.58 -4.54 -0.08
N ALA A 94 -17.44 -5.54 -0.95
CA ALA A 94 -18.40 -5.76 -2.03
C ALA A 94 -19.71 -6.32 -1.45
N TYR A 95 -20.82 -6.05 -2.13
CA TYR A 95 -22.09 -6.73 -1.84
C TYR A 95 -22.30 -7.87 -2.84
N GLY A 96 -22.85 -8.99 -2.37
CA GLY A 96 -23.05 -10.19 -3.18
C GLY A 96 -21.76 -11.00 -3.44
N SER A 97 -21.87 -12.01 -4.30
CA SER A 97 -20.80 -13.01 -4.55
C SER A 97 -20.14 -12.90 -5.93
N TRP A 98 -20.52 -11.93 -6.74
CA TRP A 98 -20.19 -11.89 -8.18
C TRP A 98 -19.09 -10.89 -8.57
N GLY A 99 -18.60 -10.09 -7.62
CA GLY A 99 -17.69 -8.97 -7.89
C GLY A 99 -16.31 -9.10 -7.24
N ALA A 100 -15.27 -8.74 -8.00
CA ALA A 100 -13.95 -8.48 -7.45
C ALA A 100 -13.98 -7.23 -6.58
N GLN A 101 -13.56 -7.36 -5.32
CA GLN A 101 -13.41 -6.23 -4.42
C GLN A 101 -12.40 -5.21 -4.96
N ALA A 102 -12.53 -3.93 -4.64
CA ALA A 102 -11.49 -2.97 -5.00
C ALA A 102 -10.17 -3.25 -4.26
N ALA A 103 -9.07 -2.65 -4.73
CA ALA A 103 -7.77 -2.75 -4.05
C ALA A 103 -7.78 -1.98 -2.72
N ALA A 104 -6.99 -2.47 -1.76
CA ALA A 104 -6.66 -1.71 -0.56
C ALA A 104 -5.87 -0.44 -0.93
N GLY A 105 -5.74 0.44 0.06
CA GLY A 105 -4.96 1.64 0.03
C GLY A 105 -3.56 1.45 0.64
N THR A 106 -2.87 2.56 0.87
CA THR A 106 -1.54 2.55 1.48
C THR A 106 -1.47 3.40 2.74
N VAL A 107 -0.68 2.94 3.71
CA VAL A 107 -0.33 3.71 4.90
C VAL A 107 1.20 3.85 4.96
N TYR A 108 1.69 5.07 4.79
CA TYR A 108 3.10 5.41 4.84
C TYR A 108 3.44 6.14 6.15
N TRP A 109 4.54 5.73 6.77
CA TRP A 109 5.11 6.35 7.96
C TRP A 109 6.54 6.78 7.68
N CYS A 110 6.78 8.05 7.95
CA CYS A 110 8.08 8.67 8.10
C CYS A 110 8.22 8.94 9.60
N ASP A 111 8.80 7.98 10.32
CA ASP A 111 8.87 8.00 11.80
C ASP A 111 10.28 8.35 12.27
N GLY A 112 10.35 9.25 13.24
CA GLY A 112 11.62 9.85 13.66
C GLY A 112 12.22 10.77 12.60
N ARG A 113 13.42 11.30 12.90
CA ARG A 113 14.13 12.22 12.02
C ARG A 113 15.60 11.85 11.90
N ALA A 114 16.03 11.51 10.68
CA ALA A 114 17.42 11.34 10.33
C ALA A 114 18.17 12.69 10.39
N SER A 115 19.47 12.63 10.68
CA SER A 115 20.33 13.81 10.60
C SER A 115 20.40 14.34 9.15
N GLU A 116 20.77 15.61 9.00
CA GLU A 116 20.93 16.18 7.66
C GLU A 116 21.99 15.44 6.85
N SER A 117 23.08 15.02 7.51
CA SER A 117 24.17 14.26 6.90
C SER A 117 23.72 12.89 6.41
N GLU A 118 22.92 12.17 7.19
CA GLU A 118 22.40 10.84 6.78
C GLU A 118 21.44 10.98 5.61
N ALA A 119 20.46 11.89 5.71
CA ALA A 119 19.51 12.11 4.62
C ALA A 119 20.18 12.64 3.34
N ALA A 120 21.28 13.39 3.45
CA ALA A 120 22.05 13.85 2.30
C ALA A 120 22.76 12.70 1.57
N LEU A 121 23.18 11.64 2.27
CA LEU A 121 23.78 10.45 1.67
C LEU A 121 22.74 9.63 0.88
N GLU A 122 21.49 9.62 1.35
CA GLU A 122 20.36 8.93 0.70
C GLU A 122 19.75 9.76 -0.46
N GLY A 123 20.05 11.05 -0.52
CA GLY A 123 19.66 11.94 -1.60
C GLY A 123 18.15 11.96 -1.86
N GLU A 124 17.74 11.61 -3.07
CA GLU A 124 16.33 11.65 -3.46
C GLU A 124 15.45 10.64 -2.68
N ALA A 125 16.04 9.57 -2.13
CA ALA A 125 15.29 8.53 -1.43
C ALA A 125 14.74 8.98 -0.07
N ASN A 126 15.31 10.02 0.55
CA ASN A 126 14.92 10.47 1.88
C ASN A 126 14.89 12.01 2.03
N VAL A 127 14.26 12.67 1.06
CA VAL A 127 14.05 14.14 1.07
C VAL A 127 13.36 14.62 2.35
N HIS A 128 12.54 13.77 2.98
CA HIS A 128 11.81 14.10 4.21
C HIS A 128 12.56 13.80 5.51
N ARG A 129 13.79 13.27 5.42
CA ARG A 129 14.65 12.93 6.56
C ARG A 129 13.97 12.00 7.55
N CYS A 130 13.23 11.03 7.05
CA CYS A 130 12.61 9.99 7.87
C CYS A 130 13.71 9.21 8.58
N GLY A 131 13.54 8.95 9.88
CA GLY A 131 14.40 8.00 10.59
C GLY A 131 14.13 6.57 10.10
N VAL A 132 12.85 6.21 9.96
CA VAL A 132 12.38 4.95 9.38
C VAL A 132 11.23 5.23 8.41
N ARG A 133 11.33 4.66 7.19
CA ARG A 133 10.32 4.71 6.13
C ARG A 133 9.57 3.40 6.10
N ARG A 134 8.39 3.38 6.70
CA ARG A 134 7.54 2.19 6.73
C ARG A 134 6.36 2.34 5.76
N LEU A 135 6.11 1.31 4.96
CA LEU A 135 4.92 1.20 4.12
C LEU A 135 4.08 0.00 4.57
N GLU A 136 2.81 0.24 4.84
CA GLU A 136 1.88 -0.79 5.28
C GLU A 136 0.65 -0.84 4.41
N LEU A 137 0.25 -2.07 4.10
CA LEU A 137 -0.96 -2.38 3.38
C LEU A 137 -1.59 -3.58 4.06
N ASP A 138 -2.85 -3.46 4.43
CA ASP A 138 -3.63 -4.57 4.97
C ASP A 138 -5.07 -4.40 4.51
N ASN A 139 -5.69 -5.48 4.06
CA ASN A 139 -7.09 -5.51 3.67
C ASN A 139 -7.96 -6.30 4.67
N SER A 140 -7.46 -6.63 5.86
CA SER A 140 -8.22 -7.29 6.95
C SER A 140 -8.96 -8.57 6.51
N ASP A 141 -8.26 -9.47 5.83
CA ASP A 141 -8.69 -10.79 5.34
C ASP A 141 -9.86 -10.75 4.34
N ARG A 142 -10.11 -9.58 3.76
CA ARG A 142 -11.08 -9.40 2.67
C ARG A 142 -10.66 -10.16 1.42
N VAL A 143 -11.65 -10.57 0.63
CA VAL A 143 -11.48 -11.46 -0.54
C VAL A 143 -10.39 -10.92 -1.46
N LEU A 144 -9.48 -11.82 -1.87
CA LEU A 144 -8.43 -11.54 -2.84
C LEU A 144 -9.03 -10.88 -4.10
N THR A 145 -8.57 -9.67 -4.38
CA THR A 145 -8.92 -8.92 -5.58
C THR A 145 -7.84 -9.06 -6.64
N PRO A 146 -8.15 -9.18 -7.94
CA PRO A 146 -7.18 -9.09 -9.02
C PRO A 146 -6.62 -7.67 -9.20
N TYR A 147 -7.17 -6.65 -8.52
CA TYR A 147 -6.67 -5.28 -8.59
C TYR A 147 -5.47 -5.08 -7.68
N PHE A 148 -4.48 -4.37 -8.20
CA PHE A 148 -3.27 -4.04 -7.44
C PHE A 148 -3.46 -2.73 -6.68
N THR A 149 -3.05 -2.74 -5.41
CA THR A 149 -2.70 -1.51 -4.72
C THR A 149 -1.46 -0.94 -5.38
N GLN A 150 -1.51 0.30 -5.86
CA GLN A 150 -0.39 0.89 -6.60
C GLN A 150 0.37 1.89 -5.73
N LEU A 151 1.70 1.73 -5.69
CA LEU A 151 2.56 2.79 -5.19
C LEU A 151 2.70 3.87 -6.25
N GLN A 152 1.98 4.98 -6.09
CA GLN A 152 2.02 6.07 -7.06
C GLN A 152 3.27 6.92 -6.85
N LEU A 153 4.15 6.91 -7.85
CA LEU A 153 5.40 7.66 -7.84
C LEU A 153 5.30 8.86 -8.79
N PRO A 154 5.89 10.02 -8.44
CA PRO A 154 5.97 11.13 -9.37
C PRO A 154 6.88 10.75 -10.54
N ALA A 155 6.63 11.33 -11.72
CA ALA A 155 7.26 10.92 -12.98
C ALA A 155 8.79 11.00 -13.02
N TRP A 156 9.40 11.74 -12.10
CA TRP A 156 10.85 11.92 -11.95
C TRP A 156 11.48 10.98 -10.91
N ARG A 157 10.69 10.34 -10.04
CA ARG A 157 11.24 9.44 -9.02
C ARG A 157 11.79 8.19 -9.70
N ARG A 158 13.06 7.87 -9.43
CA ARG A 158 13.72 6.68 -9.97
C ARG A 158 14.20 5.73 -8.89
N LEU A 159 14.50 6.24 -7.69
CA LEU A 159 14.80 5.44 -6.52
C LEU A 159 13.68 5.55 -5.47
N VAL A 160 13.22 4.42 -4.99
CA VAL A 160 12.30 4.31 -3.85
C VAL A 160 12.93 3.39 -2.83
N GLU A 161 13.03 3.84 -1.60
CA GLU A 161 13.49 3.02 -0.49
C GLU A 161 12.42 2.93 0.57
N VAL A 162 12.14 1.71 1.02
CA VAL A 162 11.22 1.40 2.10
C VAL A 162 11.98 0.55 3.09
N ASP A 163 12.26 1.09 4.27
CA ASP A 163 13.03 0.39 5.30
C ASP A 163 12.22 -0.79 5.87
N GLU A 164 10.91 -0.63 5.97
CA GLU A 164 10.00 -1.66 6.47
C GLU A 164 8.73 -1.74 5.61
N LEU A 165 8.51 -2.88 4.96
CA LEU A 165 7.29 -3.18 4.21
C LEU A 165 6.46 -4.19 4.99
N HIS A 166 5.23 -3.81 5.33
CA HIS A 166 4.24 -4.74 5.90
C HIS A 166 3.12 -5.00 4.88
N LEU A 167 3.05 -6.22 4.38
CA LEU A 167 1.94 -6.70 3.56
C LEU A 167 1.06 -7.61 4.42
N GLY A 168 0.06 -7.01 5.06
CA GLY A 168 -1.03 -7.72 5.72
C GLY A 168 -1.87 -8.50 4.71
N SER A 169 -2.98 -9.04 5.17
CA SER A 169 -3.85 -9.96 4.43
C SER A 169 -4.57 -9.35 3.21
N GLY A 170 -4.70 -10.11 2.13
CA GLY A 170 -5.57 -9.75 0.98
C GLY A 170 -5.06 -8.57 0.15
N VAL A 171 -3.74 -8.38 0.07
CA VAL A 171 -3.12 -7.24 -0.62
C VAL A 171 -2.23 -7.71 -1.76
N GLN A 172 -2.44 -7.16 -2.94
CA GLN A 172 -1.48 -7.24 -4.04
C GLN A 172 -0.87 -5.85 -4.26
N LEU A 173 0.43 -5.68 -3.96
CA LEU A 173 1.15 -4.41 -4.18
C LEU A 173 1.82 -4.44 -5.55
N ALA A 174 1.60 -3.42 -6.38
CA ALA A 174 2.34 -3.21 -7.61
C ALA A 174 3.13 -1.90 -7.57
N VAL A 175 4.37 -1.94 -8.06
CA VAL A 175 5.18 -0.74 -8.26
C VAL A 175 5.37 -0.50 -9.76
N PRO A 176 4.84 0.61 -10.31
CA PRO A 176 4.95 0.92 -11.73
C PRO A 176 6.35 1.39 -12.11
N GLY A 177 6.77 0.99 -13.32
CA GLY A 177 7.93 1.58 -13.97
C GLY A 177 7.64 3.03 -14.41
N PRO A 178 8.67 3.75 -14.89
CA PRO A 178 8.47 5.12 -15.35
C PRO A 178 7.61 5.16 -16.63
N PRO A 179 6.86 6.24 -16.87
CA PRO A 179 5.91 6.34 -18.00
C PRO A 179 6.53 6.14 -19.40
N VAL A 180 7.83 6.38 -19.52
CA VAL A 180 8.63 6.32 -20.75
C VAL A 180 9.55 5.09 -20.79
N PHE A 181 9.26 4.05 -19.99
CA PHE A 181 10.01 2.80 -20.08
C PHE A 181 9.71 2.08 -21.40
N ASP A 182 10.77 1.72 -22.12
CA ASP A 182 10.72 0.83 -23.27
C ASP A 182 11.79 -0.25 -23.08
N PRO A 183 11.45 -1.56 -23.14
CA PRO A 183 12.38 -2.64 -22.87
C PRO A 183 13.51 -2.77 -23.91
N VAL A 184 13.37 -2.15 -25.08
CA VAL A 184 14.33 -2.21 -26.19
C VAL A 184 15.00 -0.86 -26.42
N ALA A 185 14.23 0.21 -26.53
CA ALA A 185 14.72 1.55 -26.84
C ALA A 185 15.28 2.30 -25.61
N MET A 186 14.75 2.02 -24.42
CA MET A 186 15.16 2.69 -23.17
C MET A 186 15.30 1.69 -22.00
N PRO A 187 16.08 0.60 -22.14
CA PRO A 187 16.09 -0.52 -21.19
C PRO A 187 16.58 -0.14 -19.78
N LEU A 188 17.33 0.96 -19.67
CA LEU A 188 17.88 1.49 -18.42
C LEU A 188 16.96 2.49 -17.71
N ASN A 189 15.88 2.94 -18.35
CA ASN A 189 14.95 3.89 -17.75
C ASN A 189 14.00 3.16 -16.81
N ARG A 190 14.49 2.80 -15.63
CA ARG A 190 13.79 1.96 -14.66
C ARG A 190 13.59 2.67 -13.33
N THR A 191 12.57 2.23 -12.60
CA THR A 191 12.38 2.53 -11.18
C THR A 191 13.09 1.44 -10.37
N ALA A 192 14.04 1.80 -9.52
CA ALA A 192 14.62 0.94 -8.52
C ALA A 192 13.84 1.06 -7.21
N VAL A 193 13.45 -0.08 -6.64
CA VAL A 193 12.79 -0.18 -5.34
C VAL A 193 13.68 -1.01 -4.43
N VAL A 194 14.17 -0.42 -3.36
CA VAL A 194 14.93 -1.10 -2.32
C VAL A 194 14.02 -1.31 -1.13
N LEU A 195 13.86 -2.56 -0.73
CA LEU A 195 13.04 -2.96 0.41
C LEU A 195 13.96 -3.49 1.51
N GLY A 196 13.86 -2.94 2.71
CA GLY A 196 14.53 -3.47 3.89
C GLY A 196 13.82 -4.71 4.42
N ASN A 197 13.25 -4.59 5.62
CA ASN A 197 12.53 -5.67 6.26
C ASN A 197 11.13 -5.83 5.63
N VAL A 198 10.84 -7.02 5.10
CA VAL A 198 9.53 -7.34 4.50
C VAL A 198 8.80 -8.36 5.38
N THR A 199 7.60 -8.02 5.83
CA THR A 199 6.78 -8.84 6.74
C THR A 199 5.36 -9.05 6.20
N GLY A 200 4.68 -10.09 6.69
CA GLY A 200 3.29 -10.43 6.30
C GLY A 200 3.13 -11.14 4.95
N VAL A 201 4.19 -11.13 4.11
CA VAL A 201 4.28 -11.89 2.86
C VAL A 201 4.41 -13.38 3.19
N GLY A 202 3.27 -14.06 3.37
CA GLY A 202 3.26 -15.46 3.83
C GLY A 202 1.90 -16.01 4.21
N SER A 203 0.88 -15.15 4.36
CA SER A 203 -0.53 -15.56 4.58
C SER A 203 -1.15 -16.34 3.42
N GLY A 204 -0.45 -16.46 2.28
CA GLY A 204 -0.94 -17.07 1.06
C GLY A 204 -1.88 -16.16 0.23
N THR A 205 -2.24 -14.99 0.75
CA THR A 205 -3.19 -14.02 0.16
C THR A 205 -2.57 -12.67 -0.17
N SER A 206 -1.25 -12.51 -0.03
CA SER A 206 -0.58 -11.25 -0.30
C SER A 206 0.66 -11.43 -1.16
N ALA A 207 0.90 -10.47 -2.07
CA ALA A 207 1.96 -10.55 -3.06
C ALA A 207 2.50 -9.16 -3.44
N LEU A 208 3.78 -9.12 -3.80
CA LEU A 208 4.45 -7.97 -4.40
C LEU A 208 4.72 -8.24 -5.88
N HIS A 209 4.33 -7.30 -6.74
CA HIS A 209 4.48 -7.37 -8.18
C HIS A 209 5.36 -6.23 -8.69
N ALA A 210 6.50 -6.58 -9.28
CA ALA A 210 7.30 -5.65 -10.06
C ALA A 210 6.74 -5.58 -11.48
N LEU A 211 6.23 -4.41 -11.89
CA LEU A 211 5.79 -4.20 -13.27
C LEU A 211 6.98 -3.92 -14.19
N ALA A 212 6.75 -4.00 -15.50
CA ALA A 212 7.78 -3.70 -16.49
C ALA A 212 8.38 -2.30 -16.24
N GLY A 213 9.71 -2.20 -16.29
CA GLY A 213 10.42 -0.98 -15.95
C GLY A 213 10.69 -0.78 -14.46
N THR A 214 10.36 -1.76 -13.61
CA THR A 214 10.70 -1.75 -12.19
C THR A 214 11.72 -2.85 -11.86
N THR A 215 12.70 -2.51 -11.03
CA THR A 215 13.61 -3.47 -10.39
C THR A 215 13.38 -3.42 -8.89
N VAL A 216 13.17 -4.56 -8.24
CA VAL A 216 13.01 -4.66 -6.79
C VAL A 216 14.21 -5.40 -6.21
N SER A 217 14.84 -4.84 -5.18
CA SER A 217 15.92 -5.47 -4.41
C SER A 217 15.58 -5.49 -2.92
N LEU A 218 16.07 -6.52 -2.23
CA LEU A 218 15.98 -6.65 -0.77
C LEU A 218 17.32 -6.23 -0.15
N ALA A 219 17.31 -5.24 0.74
CA ALA A 219 18.49 -4.80 1.45
C ALA A 219 18.95 -5.90 2.44
N GLY A 220 20.24 -6.22 2.42
CA GLY A 220 20.83 -7.24 3.29
C GLY A 220 21.04 -8.63 2.65
N LEU A 221 20.60 -8.86 1.41
CA LEU A 221 21.05 -10.01 0.64
C LEU A 221 22.48 -9.78 0.14
N ARG A 222 23.43 -10.66 0.49
CA ARG A 222 24.79 -10.62 -0.06
C ARG A 222 24.72 -10.80 -1.59
N PRO A 223 25.62 -10.17 -2.38
CA PRO A 223 25.73 -10.48 -3.80
C PRO A 223 25.85 -12.00 -4.00
N GLY A 224 24.90 -12.60 -4.72
CA GLY A 224 24.82 -14.06 -4.92
C GLY A 224 23.67 -14.77 -4.18
N CYS A 225 22.93 -14.08 -3.32
CA CYS A 225 21.64 -14.56 -2.82
C CYS A 225 20.52 -14.11 -3.76
N ASP A 226 20.31 -14.84 -4.86
CA ASP A 226 19.13 -14.66 -5.71
C ASP A 226 17.94 -15.40 -5.10
N GLU A 227 17.00 -14.68 -4.48
CA GLU A 227 15.61 -15.14 -4.53
C GLU A 227 15.08 -14.80 -5.92
N SER A 228 15.29 -15.72 -6.86
CA SER A 228 14.84 -15.55 -8.23
C SER A 228 13.30 -15.46 -8.26
N ALA A 229 12.78 -14.23 -8.37
CA ALA A 229 11.46 -14.00 -8.96
C ALA A 229 11.57 -14.36 -10.44
N ARG A 230 11.33 -15.63 -10.76
CA ARG A 230 11.43 -16.17 -12.11
C ARG A 230 10.41 -15.45 -13.00
N THR A 231 10.88 -14.55 -13.87
CA THR A 231 10.07 -13.93 -14.92
C THR A 231 9.67 -14.98 -15.94
N GLY A 232 8.47 -15.54 -15.77
CA GLY A 232 7.77 -16.33 -16.76
C GLY A 232 6.34 -15.80 -16.85
N SER A 233 5.81 -15.69 -18.07
CA SER A 233 4.44 -15.29 -18.35
C SER A 233 3.45 -16.09 -17.49
N GLY A 234 2.81 -15.41 -16.53
CA GLY A 234 1.76 -15.96 -15.68
C GLY A 234 2.26 -16.47 -14.32
N PHE A 235 1.85 -15.76 -13.26
CA PHE A 235 1.94 -16.14 -11.84
C PHE A 235 3.34 -16.33 -11.24
N ALA A 236 3.80 -15.33 -10.47
CA ALA A 236 4.90 -15.46 -9.50
C ALA A 236 4.33 -15.47 -8.08
N ARG A 237 4.62 -16.54 -7.32
CA ARG A 237 4.30 -16.67 -5.90
C ARG A 237 5.65 -16.67 -5.16
N ALA A 238 5.94 -15.64 -4.37
CA ALA A 238 7.10 -15.66 -3.49
C ALA A 238 6.85 -16.71 -2.40
N ARG A 239 7.67 -17.77 -2.36
CA ARG A 239 7.71 -18.71 -1.24
C ARG A 239 9.00 -18.45 -0.48
N SER A 240 8.90 -18.18 0.82
CA SER A 240 10.04 -18.19 1.74
C SER A 240 10.48 -19.64 1.96
N SER A 241 11.38 -20.13 1.12
CA SER A 241 12.15 -21.34 1.45
C SER A 241 13.42 -21.36 0.60
N GLY A 242 14.50 -20.82 1.17
CA GLY A 242 15.85 -20.96 0.64
C GLY A 242 16.84 -21.04 1.79
N SER A 243 17.28 -22.25 2.10
CA SER A 243 18.48 -22.50 2.91
C SER A 243 19.71 -22.01 2.14
N CYS A 244 20.48 -21.10 2.73
CA CYS A 244 21.82 -20.78 2.26
C CYS A 244 22.77 -21.97 2.54
N PRO A 245 23.82 -22.17 1.72
CA PRO A 245 24.88 -23.14 2.02
C PRO A 245 25.60 -22.83 3.34
#